data_AF-A0A8J2ASS7-F1
#
_entry.id   AF-A0A8J2ASS7-F1
#
_cell.length_a   1.000
_cell.length_b   1.000
_cell.length_c   1.000
_cell.angle_alpha   90.00
_cell.angle_beta   90.00
_cell.angle_gamma   90.00
#
_symmetry.space_group_name_H-M   'P 1'
#
loop_
_entity.id
_entity.type
_entity.pdbx_description
1 polymer ?
#
loop_
_entity_poly.entity_id
_entity_poly.type
_entity_poly.pdbx_seq_one_letter_code
_entity_poly.pdbx_strand_id
1 'polypeptide(L)'
;MAPIEEHQERRNSGFRGLTKKEMRRLARRAGVTHVSAAMHREANAHMQHFMREVLRDIMGQCAAEGTNTVRSRHVLHAVRDYRLTNPPGAFTLADVEGEHEPGSVGSTSIDGSMEDEARGADESMVDGGNTDPTPTH
;
A
#
# COMPACT_ATOMS: atom_id res chain seq x y z
N MET A 1 44.20 6.85 -10.67
CA MET A 1 42.86 7.26 -10.18
C MET A 1 42.58 6.44 -8.95
N ALA A 2 42.52 7.06 -7.77
CA ALA A 2 42.22 6.35 -6.53
C ALA A 2 40.74 5.89 -6.56
N PRO A 3 40.42 4.69 -6.04
CA PRO A 3 39.05 4.25 -5.93
C PRO A 3 38.36 5.10 -4.86
N ILE A 4 37.22 5.69 -5.21
CA ILE A 4 36.37 6.41 -4.28
C ILE A 4 35.77 5.34 -3.37
N GLU A 5 36.20 5.28 -2.11
CA GLU A 5 35.61 4.38 -1.11
C GLU A 5 34.14 4.75 -0.94
N GLU A 6 33.27 3.99 -1.62
CA GLU A 6 31.83 4.13 -1.53
C GLU A 6 31.36 3.59 -0.17
N HIS A 7 31.38 4.47 0.83
CA HIS A 7 30.70 4.23 2.09
C HIS A 7 29.19 4.49 1.91
N GLN A 8 28.51 3.65 1.11
CA GLN A 8 27.05 3.64 1.07
C GLN A 8 26.54 2.97 2.35
N GLU A 9 26.33 3.78 3.37
CA GLU A 9 25.55 3.38 4.52
C GLU A 9 24.13 3.11 4.00
N ARG A 10 23.80 1.82 3.83
CA ARG A 10 22.46 1.34 3.45
C ARG A 10 21.47 1.69 4.56
N ARG A 11 21.07 2.95 4.60
CA ARG A 11 19.93 3.40 5.38
C ARG A 11 18.71 2.76 4.73
N ASN A 12 18.09 1.79 5.40
CA ASN A 12 16.71 1.40 5.13
C ASN A 12 15.84 2.64 5.40
N SER A 13 15.76 3.50 4.39
CA SER A 13 15.31 4.89 4.45
C SER A 13 13.96 5.06 3.76
N GLY A 14 13.16 4.00 3.74
CA GLY A 14 11.77 4.06 3.31
C GLY A 14 10.96 5.02 4.20
N PHE A 15 9.89 5.58 3.62
CA PHE A 15 8.96 6.45 4.32
C PHE A 15 8.36 5.73 5.54
N ARG A 16 8.70 6.19 6.76
CA ARG A 16 8.22 5.62 8.03
C ARG A 16 6.79 6.08 8.39
N GLY A 17 6.23 7.02 7.63
CA GLY A 17 4.98 7.69 8.00
C GLY A 17 5.19 8.89 8.91
N LEU A 18 4.18 9.77 8.95
CA LEU A 18 4.07 10.82 9.96
C LEU A 18 3.71 10.20 11.31
N THR A 19 4.34 10.70 12.37
CA THR A 19 4.00 10.28 13.73
C THR A 19 2.60 10.76 14.12
N LYS A 20 1.96 10.08 15.08
CA LYS A 20 0.66 10.51 15.64
C LYS A 20 0.69 11.96 16.15
N LYS A 21 1.82 12.40 16.71
CA LYS A 21 2.02 13.77 17.21
C LYS A 21 2.03 14.78 16.08
N GLU A 22 2.73 14.51 14.97
CA GLU A 22 2.80 15.40 13.81
C GLU A 22 1.46 15.52 13.10
N MET A 23 0.77 14.39 12.87
CA MET A 23 -0.58 14.43 12.30
C MET A 23 -1.55 15.20 13.19
N ARG A 24 -1.48 15.03 14.52
CA ARG A 24 -2.29 15.83 15.42
C ARG A 24 -1.97 17.31 15.29
N ARG A 25 -0.69 17.70 15.20
CA ARG A 25 -0.30 19.11 14.99
C ARG A 25 -0.83 19.67 13.67
N LEU A 26 -0.82 18.88 12.60
CA LEU A 26 -1.44 19.26 11.32
C LEU A 26 -2.95 19.46 11.48
N ALA A 27 -3.64 18.48 12.06
CA ALA A 27 -5.08 18.52 12.29
C ALA A 27 -5.48 19.73 13.17
N ARG A 28 -4.73 20.00 14.25
CA ARG A 28 -4.96 21.19 15.09
C ARG A 28 -4.85 22.50 14.31
N ARG A 29 -3.84 22.62 13.44
CA ARG A 29 -3.67 23.82 12.59
C ARG A 29 -4.83 23.99 11.61
N ALA A 30 -5.45 22.88 11.17
CA ALA A 30 -6.64 22.90 10.34
C ALA A 30 -7.95 23.08 11.13
N GLY A 31 -7.91 23.29 12.45
CA GLY A 31 -9.11 23.43 13.30
C GLY A 31 -9.80 22.11 13.67
N VAL A 32 -9.20 20.97 13.35
CA VAL A 32 -9.78 19.64 13.61
C VAL A 32 -9.62 19.27 15.08
N THR A 33 -10.73 18.87 15.72
CA THR A 33 -10.84 18.56 17.16
C THR A 33 -10.53 17.09 17.50
N HIS A 34 -10.90 16.14 16.65
CA HIS A 34 -10.63 14.71 16.86
C HIS A 34 -10.12 14.07 15.57
N VAL A 35 -9.14 13.17 15.70
CA VAL A 35 -8.56 12.43 14.58
C VAL A 35 -8.64 10.94 14.93
N SER A 36 -9.33 10.16 14.12
CA SER A 36 -9.49 8.73 14.33
C SER A 36 -8.21 7.96 13.96
N ALA A 37 -8.09 6.72 14.45
CA ALA A 37 -6.97 5.85 14.10
C ALA A 37 -6.92 5.50 12.61
N ALA A 38 -8.08 5.41 11.94
CA ALA A 38 -8.16 5.16 10.50
C ALA A 38 -7.55 6.32 9.69
N MET A 39 -7.87 7.57 10.06
CA MET A 39 -7.32 8.77 9.41
C MET A 39 -5.80 8.85 9.52
N HIS A 40 -5.21 8.29 10.59
CA HIS A 40 -3.76 8.22 10.71
C HIS A 40 -3.11 7.33 9.65
N ARG A 41 -3.76 6.23 9.27
CA ARG A 41 -3.27 5.33 8.23
C ARG A 41 -3.51 5.92 6.85
N GLU A 42 -4.72 6.39 6.61
CA GLU A 42 -5.11 7.00 5.33
C GLU A 42 -4.26 8.21 4.97
N ALA A 43 -4.04 9.14 5.92
CA ALA A 43 -3.18 10.29 5.68
C ALA A 43 -1.73 9.90 5.34
N ASN A 44 -1.21 8.82 5.95
CA ASN A 44 0.12 8.32 5.65
C ASN A 44 0.18 7.64 4.28
N ALA A 45 -0.88 6.93 3.89
CA ALA A 45 -0.99 6.33 2.56
C ALA A 45 -1.04 7.40 1.46
N HIS A 46 -1.85 8.45 1.67
CA HIS A 46 -1.91 9.61 0.77
C HIS A 46 -0.57 10.34 0.67
N MET A 47 0.14 10.51 1.79
CA MET A 47 1.46 11.13 1.78
C MET A 47 2.47 10.30 0.97
N GLN A 48 2.45 8.98 1.12
CA GLN A 48 3.34 8.11 0.37
C GLN A 48 3.03 8.15 -1.13
N HIS A 49 1.75 8.13 -1.52
CA HIS A 49 1.33 8.26 -2.91
C HIS A 49 1.72 9.61 -3.50
N PHE A 50 1.42 10.72 -2.81
CA PHE A 50 1.83 12.06 -3.23
C PHE A 50 3.33 12.14 -3.52
N MET A 51 4.16 11.65 -2.59
CA MET A 51 5.60 11.65 -2.76
C MET A 51 6.04 10.77 -3.94
N ARG A 52 5.40 9.62 -4.17
CA ARG A 52 5.70 8.72 -5.28
C ARG A 52 5.43 9.38 -6.63
N GLU A 53 4.26 9.99 -6.79
CA GLU A 53 3.87 10.64 -8.05
C GLU A 53 4.74 11.87 -8.35
N VAL A 54 4.97 12.71 -7.35
CA VAL A 54 5.83 13.90 -7.52
C VAL A 54 7.27 13.49 -7.85
N LEU A 55 7.83 12.49 -7.17
CA LEU A 55 9.19 12.03 -7.47
C LEU A 55 9.29 11.36 -8.85
N ARG A 56 8.26 10.62 -9.28
CA ARG A 56 8.20 10.02 -10.62
C ARG A 56 8.27 11.09 -11.71
N ASP A 57 7.50 12.16 -11.55
CA ASP A 57 7.51 13.26 -12.51
C ASP A 57 8.83 14.05 -12.49
N ILE A 58 9.38 14.33 -11.30
CA ILE A 58 10.71 14.94 -11.17
C ILE A 58 11.77 14.13 -11.92
N MET A 59 11.79 12.81 -11.74
CA MET A 59 12.73 11.93 -12.43
C MET A 59 12.49 11.92 -13.95
N GLY A 60 11.24 11.97 -14.39
CA GLY A 60 10.88 12.13 -15.80
C GLY A 60 11.42 13.42 -16.41
N GLN A 61 11.28 14.54 -15.69
CA GLN A 61 11.83 15.83 -16.13
C GLN A 61 13.36 15.84 -16.16
N CYS A 62 14.01 15.27 -15.14
CA CYS A 62 15.47 15.12 -15.12
C CYS A 62 15.98 14.28 -16.31
N ALA A 63 15.28 13.19 -16.63
CA ALA A 63 15.59 12.32 -17.77
C ALA A 63 15.40 13.05 -19.10
N ALA A 64 14.33 13.83 -19.26
CA ALA A 64 14.09 14.64 -20.44
C ALA A 64 15.16 15.73 -20.65
N GLU A 65 15.69 16.30 -19.56
CA GLU A 65 16.80 17.26 -19.59
C GLU A 65 18.18 16.58 -19.70
N GLY A 66 18.27 15.24 -19.59
CA GLY A 66 19.53 14.49 -19.62
C GLY A 66 20.44 14.74 -18.42
N THR A 67 19.87 15.11 -17.26
CA THR A 67 20.65 15.49 -16.06
C THR A 67 20.37 14.58 -14.88
N ASN A 68 21.41 14.28 -14.10
CA ASN A 68 21.29 13.48 -12.87
C ASN A 68 21.07 14.34 -11.62
N THR A 69 20.77 15.63 -11.80
CA THR A 69 20.66 16.59 -10.70
C THR A 69 19.26 17.15 -10.63
N VAL A 70 18.58 16.86 -9.51
CA VAL A 70 17.27 17.46 -9.23
C VAL A 70 17.43 18.94 -8.89
N ARG A 71 16.74 19.80 -9.62
CA ARG A 71 16.71 21.25 -9.40
C ARG A 71 15.36 21.68 -8.83
N SER A 72 15.31 22.87 -8.22
CA SER A 72 14.07 23.44 -7.68
C SER A 72 12.96 23.58 -8.74
N ARG A 73 13.32 23.85 -10.01
CA ARG A 73 12.35 23.89 -11.11
C ARG A 73 11.61 22.58 -11.31
N HIS A 74 12.29 21.43 -11.19
CA HIS A 74 11.65 20.13 -11.39
C HIS A 74 10.58 19.88 -10.31
N VAL A 75 10.91 20.24 -9.07
CA VAL A 75 9.97 20.14 -7.94
C VAL A 75 8.76 21.05 -8.14
N LEU A 76 8.96 22.28 -8.59
CA LEU A 76 7.87 23.22 -8.82
C LEU A 76 6.92 22.76 -9.94
N HIS A 77 7.47 22.26 -11.04
CA HIS A 77 6.67 21.72 -12.13
C HIS A 77 5.89 20.47 -11.68
N ALA A 78 6.55 19.51 -11.04
CA ALA A 78 5.89 18.27 -10.59
C ALA A 78 4.78 18.51 -9.56
N VAL A 79 4.98 19.44 -8.61
CA VAL A 79 3.93 19.80 -7.64
C VAL A 79 2.76 20.51 -8.31
N ARG A 80 3.03 21.35 -9.33
CA ARG A 80 1.97 22.00 -10.10
C ARG A 80 1.15 20.98 -10.87
N ASP A 81 1.81 20.03 -11.53
CA ASP A 81 1.16 19.04 -12.38
C ASP A 81 0.37 18.04 -11.55
N TYR A 82 0.91 17.58 -10.41
CA TYR A 82 0.18 16.73 -9.46
C TYR A 82 -1.14 17.37 -9.00
N ARG A 83 -1.15 18.68 -8.73
CA ARG A 83 -2.38 19.39 -8.30
C ARG A 83 -3.43 19.47 -9.39
N LEU A 84 -3.04 19.41 -10.66
CA LEU A 84 -3.95 19.45 -11.80
C LEU A 84 -4.51 18.06 -12.12
N THR A 85 -3.72 17.02 -11.94
CA THR A 85 -4.11 15.63 -12.26
C THR A 85 -4.87 14.95 -11.11
N ASN A 86 -4.54 15.28 -9.86
CA ASN A 86 -5.15 14.66 -8.67
C ASN A 86 -5.89 15.70 -7.82
N PRO A 87 -7.18 15.99 -8.11
CA PRO A 87 -7.98 16.88 -7.29
C PRO A 87 -8.23 16.28 -5.89
N PRO A 88 -8.55 17.13 -4.89
CA PRO A 88 -8.86 16.66 -3.54
C PRO A 88 -9.97 15.61 -3.56
N GLY A 89 -9.68 14.40 -3.05
CA GLY A 89 -10.62 13.28 -3.01
C GLY A 89 -10.49 12.26 -4.16
N ALA A 90 -9.59 12.46 -5.12
CA ALA A 90 -9.35 11.50 -6.21
C ALA A 90 -8.56 10.24 -5.79
N PHE A 91 -7.94 10.25 -4.61
CA PHE A 91 -7.15 9.14 -4.07
C PHE A 91 -7.67 8.79 -2.68
N THR A 92 -7.89 7.50 -2.43
CA THR A 92 -8.43 6.95 -1.18
C THR A 92 -7.56 5.80 -0.67
N LEU A 93 -7.71 5.42 0.61
CA LEU A 93 -6.99 4.27 1.17
C LEU A 93 -7.32 2.95 0.45
N ALA A 94 -8.54 2.80 -0.08
CA ALA A 94 -8.94 1.61 -0.84
C ALA A 94 -8.08 1.41 -2.10
N ASP A 95 -7.65 2.50 -2.74
CA ASP A 95 -6.80 2.46 -3.93
C ASP A 95 -5.39 1.94 -3.60
N VAL A 96 -4.95 2.08 -2.35
CA VAL A 96 -3.65 1.58 -1.86
C VAL A 96 -3.76 0.11 -1.46
N GLU A 97 -4.86 -0.26 -0.81
CA GLU A 97 -5.10 -1.63 -0.36
C GLU A 97 -5.39 -2.59 -1.54
N GLY A 98 -5.73 -2.06 -2.72
CA GLY A 98 -5.89 -2.83 -3.97
C GLY A 98 -4.59 -3.30 -4.62
N GLU A 99 -3.42 -2.82 -4.19
CA GLU A 99 -2.10 -3.17 -4.74
C GLU A 99 -1.36 -4.14 -3.79
N HIS A 100 -1.93 -5.32 -3.54
CA HIS A 100 -1.19 -6.44 -2.95
C HIS A 100 -1.79 -7.81 -3.31
N GLU A 101 -1.64 -8.20 -4.58
CA GLU A 101 -1.55 -9.62 -4.96
C GLU A 101 -0.07 -9.97 -5.21
N PRO A 102 0.66 -10.53 -4.23
CA PRO A 102 1.99 -11.06 -4.46
C PRO A 102 1.86 -12.45 -5.11
N GLY A 103 1.65 -12.50 -6.43
CA GLY A 103 1.45 -13.79 -7.09
C GLY A 103 1.14 -13.76 -8.57
N SER A 104 1.88 -13.00 -9.38
CA SER A 104 1.84 -13.16 -10.85
C SER A 104 3.23 -13.48 -11.38
N VAL A 105 3.64 -14.74 -11.21
CA VAL A 105 4.53 -15.42 -12.14
C VAL A 105 3.70 -16.52 -12.77
N GLY A 106 3.37 -16.33 -14.05
CA GLY A 106 2.54 -17.25 -14.80
C GLY A 106 3.23 -18.60 -15.03
N SER A 107 2.42 -19.65 -15.01
CA SER A 107 2.59 -20.77 -15.93
C SER A 107 1.21 -21.18 -16.43
N THR A 108 0.95 -20.80 -17.68
CA THR A 108 -0.07 -21.42 -18.51
C THR A 108 0.37 -22.85 -18.80
N SER A 109 -0.41 -23.84 -18.38
CA SER A 109 -0.51 -25.13 -19.06
C SER A 109 -1.97 -25.60 -18.98
N ILE A 110 -2.65 -25.35 -20.09
CA ILE A 110 -3.75 -26.14 -20.62
C ILE A 110 -3.39 -27.63 -20.67
N ASP A 111 -4.28 -28.50 -20.20
CA ASP A 111 -5.02 -29.48 -21.01
C ASP A 111 -5.54 -30.63 -20.13
N GLY A 112 -6.75 -31.10 -20.44
CA GLY A 112 -7.49 -32.08 -19.66
C GLY A 112 -7.23 -33.53 -20.08
N SER A 113 -7.58 -34.45 -19.18
CA SER A 113 -8.03 -35.84 -19.42
C SER A 113 -8.56 -36.34 -18.07
N MET A 114 -9.88 -36.53 -17.89
CA MET A 114 -10.58 -37.80 -18.10
C MET A 114 -9.83 -38.99 -17.47
N GLU A 115 -10.32 -39.50 -16.35
CA GLU A 115 -10.81 -40.88 -16.21
C GLU A 115 -11.40 -41.15 -14.81
N ASP A 116 -12.44 -41.99 -14.83
CA ASP A 116 -13.21 -42.58 -13.74
C ASP A 116 -12.35 -43.29 -12.68
N GLU A 117 -12.84 -43.38 -11.43
CA GLU A 117 -13.24 -44.66 -10.85
C GLU A 117 -13.74 -44.52 -9.40
N ALA A 118 -14.75 -45.34 -9.13
CA ALA A 118 -15.48 -45.47 -7.89
C ALA A 118 -14.66 -45.97 -6.70
N ARG A 119 -15.11 -45.59 -5.51
CA ARG A 119 -15.25 -46.40 -4.28
C ARG A 119 -15.97 -45.48 -3.29
N GLY A 120 -17.19 -45.75 -2.84
CA GLY A 120 -17.65 -47.03 -2.32
C GLY A 120 -17.99 -46.76 -0.85
N ALA A 121 -19.26 -46.92 -0.53
CA ALA A 121 -19.90 -46.64 0.74
C ALA A 121 -19.19 -47.23 1.97
N ASP A 122 -19.38 -46.59 3.13
CA ASP A 122 -19.98 -47.32 4.25
C ASP A 122 -20.74 -46.38 5.19
N GLU A 123 -21.96 -46.78 5.50
CA GLU A 123 -22.88 -46.17 6.44
C GLU A 123 -22.57 -46.64 7.87
N SER A 124 -22.75 -45.78 8.86
CA SER A 124 -23.52 -46.08 10.08
C SER A 124 -23.42 -44.89 11.04
N MET A 125 -24.50 -44.16 11.29
CA MET A 125 -25.63 -44.50 12.17
C MET A 125 -25.22 -44.49 13.65
N VAL A 126 -25.76 -43.51 14.40
CA VAL A 126 -26.67 -43.69 15.57
C VAL A 126 -26.53 -42.54 16.60
N ASP A 127 -27.71 -41.96 16.87
CA ASP A 127 -28.25 -41.28 18.05
C ASP A 127 -27.50 -40.21 18.85
N GLY A 128 -28.29 -39.18 19.18
CA GLY A 128 -28.68 -39.03 20.59
C GLY A 128 -28.75 -37.62 21.14
N GLY A 129 -29.96 -37.06 21.18
CA GLY A 129 -30.49 -36.42 22.40
C GLY A 129 -29.91 -35.08 22.88
N ASN A 130 -30.61 -33.99 22.51
CA ASN A 130 -31.27 -33.02 23.41
C ASN A 130 -30.66 -32.76 24.81
N THR A 131 -30.18 -31.54 25.09
CA THR A 131 -30.83 -30.50 25.94
C THR A 131 -29.85 -29.37 26.30
N ASP A 132 -30.27 -28.14 26.05
CA ASP A 132 -29.74 -26.85 26.56
C ASP A 132 -30.26 -26.59 28.02
N PRO A 133 -30.01 -25.46 28.72
CA PRO A 133 -28.78 -24.73 29.09
C PRO A 133 -28.65 -24.43 30.63
N THR A 134 -27.56 -23.72 30.99
CA THR A 134 -27.44 -22.64 32.04
C THR A 134 -27.05 -22.97 33.51
N PRO A 135 -26.65 -21.98 34.35
CA PRO A 135 -25.31 -21.89 34.96
C PRO A 135 -25.33 -21.97 36.51
N THR A 136 -24.16 -21.94 37.16
CA THR A 136 -24.09 -21.87 38.63
C THR A 136 -23.07 -20.85 39.13
N HIS A 137 -23.64 -19.85 39.82
CA HIS A 137 -23.16 -18.95 40.89
C HIS A 137 -21.80 -18.23 40.81
#